data_AF-A0AAV8AQR1-F1
#
_entry.id   AF-A0AAV8AQR1-F1
#
_cell.length_a   1.000
_cell.length_b   1.000
_cell.length_c   1.000
_cell.angle_alpha   90.00
_cell.angle_beta   90.00
_cell.angle_gamma   90.00
#
_symmetry.space_group_name_H-M   'P 1'
#
loop_
_entity.id
_entity.type
_entity.pdbx_description
1 polymer ?
#
loop_
_entity_poly.entity_id
_entity_poly.type
_entity_poly.pdbx_seq_one_letter_code
_entity_poly.pdbx_strand_id
1 'polypeptide(L)'
;MKTLYSLRRFYHVETLFNGTLALAGRDQESTGFAWWAGNARLINLSGKLLGAHVAHAGLIVFWAGAMNLFEVAHFVPEKPMYEQGLILLPHLATLGFGGIYHALLGPETLEESFPFFGYVWKDRNKMTTILGIHLILLGLGAFLLVFKAVYFGGVYDTWAPGGGDVRKITNLTLSPSVIFSYLLKSPFGGEGWIVSVDDLEDIIGGHVWLGSICILGGIWHILTKPFAWARPNVGSAQGPTGLGKYLMRSPTGEVIFGGETMRFWDLRAPWLEPLRGPNGLDLSRLKKRHTTLARTTFGRIYDSRSFRFFKFSRWCSY
;
A
#
# COMPACT_ATOMS: atom_id res chain seq x y z
N MET A 1 7.53 35.98 43.34
CA MET A 1 7.74 35.23 42.09
C MET A 1 6.95 33.92 42.17
N LYS A 2 5.78 33.84 41.53
CA LYS A 2 5.04 32.58 41.33
C LYS A 2 4.50 32.58 39.91
N THR A 3 5.23 31.90 39.03
CA THR A 3 4.90 31.65 37.63
C THR A 3 3.76 30.65 37.61
N LEU A 4 2.56 31.06 37.18
CA LEU A 4 1.44 30.13 36.93
C LEU A 4 1.42 29.78 35.44
N TYR A 5 1.63 28.50 35.16
CA TYR A 5 1.58 27.90 33.84
C TYR A 5 0.17 28.00 33.23
N SER A 6 0.10 28.36 31.95
CA SER A 6 -1.11 28.37 31.14
C SER A 6 -1.56 26.94 30.82
N LEU A 7 -2.77 26.57 31.27
CA LEU A 7 -3.47 25.37 30.83
C LEU A 7 -3.94 25.56 29.39
N ARG A 8 -3.25 24.93 28.42
CA ARG A 8 -3.83 24.69 27.09
C ARG A 8 -5.11 23.85 27.28
N ARG A 9 -6.28 24.48 27.13
CA ARG A 9 -7.55 23.76 26.97
C ARG A 9 -7.48 22.95 25.68
N PHE A 10 -7.34 21.64 25.83
CA PHE A 10 -7.88 20.72 24.84
C PHE A 10 -9.41 20.81 24.96
N TYR A 11 -10.04 21.59 24.08
CA TYR A 11 -11.50 21.52 23.94
C TYR A 11 -11.85 20.16 23.31
N HIS A 12 -12.75 19.42 23.95
CA HIS A 12 -13.40 18.28 23.36
C HIS A 12 -14.27 18.80 22.21
N VAL A 13 -13.87 18.56 20.96
CA VAL A 13 -14.72 18.83 19.79
C VAL A 13 -15.77 17.71 19.78
N GLU A 14 -16.92 17.95 20.41
CA GLU A 14 -18.09 17.12 20.22
C GLU A 14 -18.54 17.26 18.76
N THR A 15 -18.33 16.21 17.96
CA THR A 15 -19.00 16.12 16.67
C THR A 15 -20.48 15.93 16.95
N LEU A 16 -21.30 16.96 16.65
CA LEU A 16 -22.76 16.91 16.65
C LEU A 16 -23.25 15.86 15.64
N PHE A 17 -23.17 14.59 15.99
CA PHE A 17 -23.96 13.55 15.35
C PHE A 17 -25.10 13.20 16.29
N ASN A 18 -26.29 13.70 15.94
CA ASN A 18 -27.55 13.39 16.57
C ASN A 18 -27.67 11.85 16.71
N GLY A 19 -27.87 11.35 17.94
CA GLY A 19 -27.81 9.93 18.29
C GLY A 19 -28.87 9.02 17.63
N THR A 20 -29.75 9.60 16.81
CA THR A 20 -30.75 8.89 16.01
C THR A 20 -30.21 8.34 14.69
N LEU A 21 -29.04 8.79 14.22
CA LEU A 21 -28.40 8.33 12.98
C LEU A 21 -27.05 7.64 13.24
N ALA A 22 -26.97 6.85 14.32
CA ALA A 22 -25.81 6.04 14.64
C ALA A 22 -25.68 4.88 13.63
N LEU A 23 -25.11 5.18 12.47
CA LEU A 23 -24.68 4.17 11.51
C LEU A 23 -23.46 3.46 12.10
N ALA A 24 -23.68 2.23 12.59
CA ALA A 24 -22.66 1.41 13.23
C ALA A 24 -21.32 1.42 12.45
N GLY A 25 -20.22 1.64 13.17
CA GLY A 25 -18.88 1.65 12.58
C GLY A 25 -18.45 2.99 11.94
N ARG A 26 -19.15 4.10 12.23
CA ARG A 26 -18.80 5.46 11.73
C ARG A 26 -18.59 6.50 12.84
N ASP A 27 -18.64 6.10 14.09
CA ASP A 27 -18.43 6.95 15.26
C ASP A 27 -17.22 6.47 16.07
N GLN A 28 -16.72 7.33 16.96
CA GLN A 28 -15.53 7.00 17.76
C GLN A 28 -15.81 5.93 18.82
N GLU A 29 -17.01 5.87 19.37
CA GLU A 29 -17.38 4.92 20.43
C GLU A 29 -17.41 3.49 19.90
N SER A 30 -17.90 3.29 18.67
CA SER A 30 -17.99 1.99 18.03
C SER A 30 -16.70 1.50 17.38
N THR A 31 -15.80 2.40 16.94
CA THR A 31 -14.58 2.02 16.22
C THR A 31 -13.28 2.29 16.96
N GLY A 32 -13.29 3.07 18.04
CA GLY A 32 -12.08 3.52 18.74
C GLY A 32 -11.23 4.55 17.99
N PHE A 33 -11.73 5.12 16.89
CA PHE A 33 -11.01 6.10 16.06
C PHE A 33 -11.76 7.44 16.04
N ALA A 34 -11.09 8.53 16.43
CA ALA A 34 -11.61 9.88 16.32
C ALA A 34 -11.78 10.31 14.84
N TRP A 35 -12.56 11.37 14.60
CA TRP A 35 -12.94 11.80 13.25
C TRP A 35 -11.76 12.14 12.33
N TRP A 36 -10.69 12.75 12.86
CA TRP A 36 -9.49 13.12 12.11
C TRP A 36 -8.67 11.89 11.66
N ALA A 37 -8.90 10.73 12.26
CA ALA A 37 -8.38 9.43 11.84
C ALA A 37 -9.48 8.53 11.22
N GLY A 38 -10.57 9.13 10.72
CA GLY A 38 -11.75 8.40 10.27
C GLY A 38 -11.49 7.34 9.20
N ASN A 39 -10.48 7.52 8.35
CA ASN A 39 -10.11 6.52 7.34
C ASN A 39 -9.57 5.21 7.95
N ALA A 40 -9.03 5.23 9.16
CA ALA A 40 -8.60 4.01 9.86
C ALA A 40 -9.78 3.06 10.15
N ARG A 41 -11.02 3.57 10.15
CA ARG A 41 -12.23 2.76 10.28
C ARG A 41 -12.46 1.82 9.08
N LEU A 42 -11.83 2.11 7.93
CA LEU A 42 -11.99 1.34 6.69
C LEU A 42 -11.07 0.11 6.61
N ILE A 43 -10.16 -0.10 7.56
CA ILE A 43 -9.14 -1.17 7.52
C ILE A 43 -9.75 -2.55 7.25
N ASN A 44 -10.89 -2.87 7.87
CA ASN A 44 -11.55 -4.17 7.72
C ASN A 44 -12.78 -4.14 6.80
N LEU A 45 -12.98 -3.04 6.04
CA LEU A 45 -14.11 -2.84 5.14
C LEU A 45 -13.61 -2.77 3.70
N SER A 46 -13.23 -3.93 3.15
CA SER A 46 -12.59 -4.08 1.82
C SER A 46 -13.32 -3.35 0.70
N GLY A 47 -14.65 -3.48 0.59
CA GLY A 47 -15.44 -2.78 -0.43
C GLY A 47 -15.40 -1.25 -0.30
N LYS A 48 -15.50 -0.70 0.92
CA LYS A 48 -15.41 0.76 1.14
C LYS A 48 -13.99 1.28 0.95
N LEU A 49 -12.99 0.49 1.34
CA LEU A 49 -11.60 0.82 1.10
C LEU A 49 -11.29 0.81 -0.40
N LEU A 50 -11.79 -0.17 -1.15
CA LEU A 50 -11.71 -0.21 -2.60
C LEU A 50 -12.37 1.01 -3.23
N GLY A 51 -13.62 1.33 -2.83
CA GLY A 51 -14.32 2.52 -3.30
C GLY A 51 -13.54 3.81 -3.01
N ALA A 52 -12.93 3.94 -1.83
CA ALA A 52 -12.09 5.08 -1.49
C ALA A 52 -10.84 5.17 -2.39
N HIS A 53 -10.16 4.06 -2.67
CA HIS A 53 -9.00 4.04 -3.56
C HIS A 53 -9.38 4.33 -5.02
N VAL A 54 -10.51 3.79 -5.50
CA VAL A 54 -11.03 4.05 -6.84
C VAL A 54 -11.45 5.51 -6.98
N ALA A 55 -12.15 6.08 -5.99
CA ALA A 55 -12.52 7.50 -5.99
C ALA A 55 -11.27 8.39 -5.97
N HIS A 56 -10.26 8.03 -5.19
CA HIS A 56 -8.99 8.76 -5.17
C HIS A 56 -8.24 8.67 -6.51
N ALA A 57 -8.21 7.49 -7.14
CA ALA A 57 -7.69 7.35 -8.50
C ALA A 57 -8.51 8.18 -9.52
N GLY A 58 -9.82 8.23 -9.36
CA GLY A 58 -10.71 9.09 -10.13
C GLY A 58 -10.38 10.58 -9.96
N LEU A 59 -10.05 11.04 -8.76
CA LEU A 59 -9.59 12.41 -8.52
C LEU A 59 -8.26 12.70 -9.23
N ILE A 60 -7.32 11.76 -9.24
CA ILE A 60 -6.03 11.90 -9.96
C ILE A 60 -6.28 12.02 -11.47
N VAL A 61 -7.11 11.13 -12.03
CA VAL A 61 -7.47 11.15 -13.46
C VAL A 61 -8.26 12.40 -13.83
N PHE A 62 -9.21 12.81 -12.98
CA PHE A 62 -9.97 14.04 -13.15
C PHE A 62 -9.05 15.27 -13.14
N TRP A 63 -8.12 15.34 -12.19
CA TRP A 63 -7.14 16.42 -12.12
C TRP A 63 -6.27 16.44 -13.38
N ALA A 64 -5.73 15.30 -13.81
CA ALA A 64 -4.91 15.21 -15.01
C ALA A 64 -5.68 15.67 -16.27
N GLY A 65 -6.95 15.27 -16.41
CA GLY A 65 -7.81 15.69 -17.53
C GLY A 65 -8.18 17.18 -17.47
N ALA A 66 -8.67 17.65 -16.32
CA ALA A 66 -9.10 19.03 -16.13
C ALA A 66 -7.93 20.01 -16.25
N MET A 67 -6.78 19.72 -15.64
CA MET A 67 -5.59 20.56 -15.75
C MET A 67 -5.02 20.54 -17.17
N ASN A 68 -5.07 19.41 -17.87
CA ASN A 68 -4.62 19.38 -19.26
C ASN A 68 -5.51 20.26 -20.15
N LEU A 69 -6.83 20.20 -20.00
CA LEU A 69 -7.75 21.09 -20.73
C LEU A 69 -7.55 22.57 -20.34
N PHE A 70 -7.30 22.83 -19.06
CA PHE A 70 -6.99 24.18 -18.57
C PHE A 70 -5.70 24.73 -19.21
N GLU A 71 -4.63 23.93 -19.25
CA GLU A 71 -3.36 24.32 -19.88
C GLU A 71 -3.53 24.55 -21.38
N VAL A 72 -4.26 23.68 -22.09
CA VAL A 72 -4.58 23.86 -23.53
C VAL A 72 -5.35 25.16 -23.77
N ALA A 73 -6.33 25.47 -22.93
CA ALA A 73 -7.15 26.68 -23.08
C ALA A 73 -6.37 27.99 -22.88
N HIS A 74 -5.28 27.95 -22.12
CA HIS A 74 -4.42 29.11 -21.83
C HIS A 74 -3.09 29.08 -22.61
N PHE A 75 -2.91 28.10 -23.49
CA PHE A 75 -1.68 27.94 -24.24
C PHE A 75 -1.56 29.00 -25.35
N VAL A 76 -0.46 29.75 -25.33
CA VAL A 76 -0.05 30.69 -26.37
C VAL A 76 1.13 30.07 -27.13
N PRO A 77 0.94 29.61 -28.38
CA PRO A 77 1.97 28.88 -29.14
C PRO A 77 3.23 29.70 -29.44
N GLU A 78 3.11 31.03 -29.48
CA GLU A 78 4.20 31.96 -29.79
C GLU A 78 5.20 32.11 -28.64
N LYS A 79 4.86 31.63 -27.43
CA LYS A 79 5.72 31.69 -26.25
C LYS A 79 6.27 30.31 -25.90
N PRO A 80 7.51 30.22 -25.39
CA PRO A 80 8.02 28.95 -24.86
C PRO A 80 7.13 28.40 -23.75
N MET A 81 6.94 27.06 -23.70
CA MET A 81 6.05 26.42 -22.73
C MET A 81 6.45 26.70 -21.26
N TYR A 82 7.75 26.83 -20.98
CA TYR A 82 8.26 27.05 -19.62
C TYR A 82 7.94 28.45 -19.05
N GLU A 83 7.60 29.43 -19.90
CA GLU A 83 7.25 30.79 -19.46
C GLU A 83 5.76 30.93 -19.10
N GLN A 84 4.96 29.91 -19.41
CA GLN A 84 3.50 29.94 -19.32
C GLN A 84 2.96 29.16 -18.10
N GLY A 85 3.84 28.61 -17.26
CA GLY A 85 3.45 27.83 -16.09
C GLY A 85 2.82 26.47 -16.42
N LEU A 86 3.12 25.92 -17.60
CA LEU A 86 2.60 24.63 -18.06
C LEU A 86 3.41 23.50 -17.43
N ILE A 87 2.73 22.52 -16.85
CA ILE A 87 3.38 21.33 -16.29
C ILE A 87 2.93 20.05 -17.00
N LEU A 88 1.72 19.96 -17.55
CA LEU A 88 1.23 18.74 -18.22
C LEU A 88 1.56 18.73 -19.72
N LEU A 89 1.41 19.85 -20.40
CA LEU A 89 1.72 19.97 -21.83
C LEU A 89 3.19 19.63 -22.17
N PRO A 90 4.19 20.04 -21.37
CA PRO A 90 5.56 19.58 -21.58
C PRO A 90 5.72 18.06 -21.47
N HIS A 91 5.02 17.40 -20.54
CA HIS A 91 5.08 15.92 -20.43
C HIS A 91 4.46 15.24 -21.66
N LEU A 92 3.36 15.78 -22.19
CA LEU A 92 2.75 15.28 -23.44
C LEU A 92 3.65 15.55 -24.66
N ALA A 93 4.30 16.71 -24.71
CA ALA A 93 5.24 17.08 -25.76
C ALA A 93 6.47 16.14 -25.78
N THR A 94 7.03 15.80 -24.61
CA THR A 94 8.12 14.81 -24.50
C THR A 94 7.71 13.45 -25.08
N LEU A 95 6.46 13.05 -24.90
CA LEU A 95 5.93 11.79 -25.41
C LEU A 95 5.53 11.84 -26.90
N GLY A 96 5.57 13.00 -27.56
CA GLY A 96 5.26 13.15 -28.98
C GLY A 96 3.86 12.67 -29.37
N PHE A 97 2.83 12.92 -28.53
CA PHE A 97 1.43 12.56 -28.83
C PHE A 97 0.40 13.42 -28.08
N GLY A 98 -0.69 13.77 -28.76
CA GLY A 98 -1.87 14.43 -28.21
C GLY A 98 -3.04 13.45 -27.94
N GLY A 99 -3.67 13.60 -26.76
CA GLY A 99 -5.12 13.50 -26.56
C GLY A 99 -5.84 12.14 -26.51
N ILE A 100 -6.08 11.64 -25.27
CA ILE A 100 -7.35 11.09 -24.69
C ILE A 100 -8.03 9.85 -25.35
N TYR A 101 -8.19 8.74 -24.59
CA TYR A 101 -9.47 7.99 -24.51
C TYR A 101 -9.62 7.01 -23.31
N HIS A 102 -10.59 7.33 -22.45
CA HIS A 102 -11.57 6.58 -21.60
C HIS A 102 -11.22 5.49 -20.56
N ALA A 103 -11.75 5.76 -19.36
CA ALA A 103 -11.93 4.89 -18.21
C ALA A 103 -13.41 4.93 -17.74
N LEU A 104 -14.18 3.87 -17.99
CA LEU A 104 -15.59 3.66 -17.58
C LEU A 104 -15.78 2.12 -17.65
N LEU A 105 -16.18 1.31 -16.67
CA LEU A 105 -17.00 1.39 -15.46
C LEU A 105 -16.69 0.13 -14.60
N GLY A 106 -16.95 0.13 -13.29
CA GLY A 106 -16.85 -1.08 -12.45
C GLY A 106 -17.78 -1.06 -11.22
N PRO A 107 -18.39 -2.20 -10.81
CA PRO A 107 -19.48 -2.29 -9.82
C PRO A 107 -19.03 -2.42 -8.35
N GLU A 108 -19.98 -2.32 -7.42
CA GLU A 108 -19.77 -1.80 -6.05
C GLU A 108 -19.47 -2.80 -4.90
N THR A 109 -19.70 -4.12 -4.98
CA THR A 109 -19.26 -5.09 -3.92
C THR A 109 -19.05 -6.50 -4.47
N LEU A 110 -18.07 -7.25 -3.95
CA LEU A 110 -17.63 -8.52 -4.56
C LEU A 110 -17.48 -9.71 -3.59
N GLU A 111 -17.85 -9.59 -2.32
CA GLU A 111 -17.63 -10.68 -1.36
C GLU A 111 -18.67 -11.83 -1.40
N GLU A 112 -19.88 -11.63 -1.94
CA GLU A 112 -20.91 -12.69 -2.02
C GLU A 112 -21.11 -13.26 -3.44
N SER A 113 -20.68 -12.54 -4.48
CA SER A 113 -20.89 -12.94 -5.88
C SER A 113 -19.61 -13.40 -6.60
N PHE A 114 -18.41 -13.00 -6.14
CA PHE A 114 -17.16 -13.28 -6.85
C PHE A 114 -15.96 -13.53 -5.89
N PRO A 115 -15.71 -14.80 -5.47
CA PRO A 115 -14.59 -15.16 -4.57
C PRO A 115 -13.19 -14.76 -5.08
N PHE A 116 -13.08 -14.42 -6.36
CA PHE A 116 -11.86 -13.88 -6.96
C PHE A 116 -11.46 -12.49 -6.42
N PHE A 117 -12.39 -11.64 -5.97
CA PHE A 117 -12.07 -10.26 -5.56
C PHE A 117 -12.09 -10.01 -4.04
N GLY A 118 -12.78 -10.84 -3.25
CA GLY A 118 -12.72 -10.76 -1.79
C GLY A 118 -11.34 -11.12 -1.22
N TYR A 119 -10.86 -10.38 -0.19
CA TYR A 119 -9.59 -10.68 0.49
C TYR A 119 -9.63 -10.37 1.99
N VAL A 120 -8.77 -11.06 2.73
CA VAL A 120 -8.49 -10.78 4.15
C VAL A 120 -7.01 -10.44 4.26
N TRP A 121 -6.64 -9.35 4.95
CA TRP A 121 -5.23 -8.92 5.11
C TRP A 121 -4.27 -10.00 5.64
N LYS A 122 -4.80 -10.98 6.37
CA LYS A 122 -4.03 -12.10 6.91
C LYS A 122 -3.76 -13.19 5.87
N ASP A 123 -4.48 -13.20 4.75
CA ASP A 123 -4.24 -14.13 3.64
C ASP A 123 -3.07 -13.64 2.79
N ARG A 124 -1.90 -14.18 3.12
CA ARG A 124 -0.64 -13.86 2.46
C ARG A 124 -0.65 -14.21 0.96
N ASN A 125 -1.35 -15.27 0.57
CA ASN A 125 -1.36 -15.69 -0.82
C ASN A 125 -2.20 -14.72 -1.65
N LYS A 126 -3.37 -14.31 -1.12
CA LYS A 126 -4.19 -13.31 -1.80
C LYS A 126 -3.47 -11.97 -1.93
N MET A 127 -2.70 -11.55 -0.91
CA MET A 127 -1.88 -10.34 -0.99
C MET A 127 -0.79 -10.43 -2.06
N THR A 128 -0.06 -11.55 -2.17
CA THR A 128 0.95 -11.73 -3.22
C THR A 128 0.34 -11.86 -4.60
N THR A 129 -0.84 -12.48 -4.74
CA THR A 129 -1.58 -12.51 -6.01
C THR A 129 -1.99 -11.11 -6.45
N ILE A 130 -2.55 -10.29 -5.56
CA ILE A 130 -2.92 -8.90 -5.87
C ILE A 130 -1.67 -8.11 -6.28
N LEU A 131 -0.58 -8.20 -5.52
CA LEU A 131 0.71 -7.57 -5.87
C LEU A 131 1.18 -8.03 -7.26
N GLY A 132 1.13 -9.32 -7.54
CA GLY A 132 1.59 -9.88 -8.80
C GLY A 132 0.78 -9.40 -10.02
N ILE A 133 -0.54 -9.26 -9.88
CA ILE A 133 -1.39 -8.65 -10.92
C ILE A 133 -0.98 -7.20 -11.18
N HIS A 134 -0.77 -6.40 -10.13
CA HIS A 134 -0.34 -5.00 -10.29
C HIS A 134 1.05 -4.89 -10.92
N LEU A 135 1.99 -5.77 -10.55
CA LEU A 135 3.32 -5.82 -11.16
C LEU A 135 3.24 -6.12 -12.66
N ILE A 136 2.37 -7.03 -13.09
CA ILE A 136 2.14 -7.29 -14.53
C ILE A 136 1.59 -6.04 -15.22
N LEU A 137 0.58 -5.38 -14.62
CA LEU A 137 0.01 -4.15 -15.19
C LEU A 137 1.03 -3.01 -15.31
N LEU A 138 1.89 -2.84 -14.28
CA LEU A 138 2.99 -1.88 -14.31
C LEU A 138 4.02 -2.24 -15.40
N GLY A 139 4.33 -3.53 -15.55
CA GLY A 139 5.23 -4.00 -16.60
C GLY A 139 4.68 -3.74 -18.00
N LEU A 140 3.39 -3.99 -18.22
CA LEU A 140 2.69 -3.62 -19.46
C LEU A 140 2.72 -2.10 -19.68
N GLY A 141 2.55 -1.29 -18.63
CA GLY A 141 2.69 0.16 -18.68
C GLY A 141 4.08 0.62 -19.13
N ALA A 142 5.15 -0.01 -18.64
CA ALA A 142 6.52 0.26 -19.12
C ALA A 142 6.69 -0.09 -20.60
N PHE A 143 6.11 -1.20 -21.06
CA PHE A 143 6.14 -1.56 -22.49
C PHE A 143 5.33 -0.60 -23.36
N LEU A 144 4.28 0.05 -22.87
CA LEU A 144 3.57 1.09 -23.64
C LEU A 144 4.50 2.24 -24.06
N LEU A 145 5.42 2.65 -23.18
CA LEU A 145 6.44 3.65 -23.53
C LEU A 145 7.40 3.12 -24.61
N VAL A 146 7.85 1.87 -24.48
CA VAL A 146 8.71 1.22 -25.48
C VAL A 146 8.01 1.15 -26.84
N PHE A 147 6.74 0.73 -26.84
CA PHE A 147 5.94 0.69 -28.07
C PHE A 147 5.78 2.09 -28.68
N LYS A 148 5.58 3.12 -27.85
CA LYS A 148 5.52 4.51 -28.31
C LYS A 148 6.81 4.95 -29.01
N ALA A 149 7.96 4.68 -28.39
CA ALA A 149 9.26 5.11 -28.88
C ALA A 149 9.74 4.36 -30.12
N VAL A 150 9.42 3.06 -30.25
CA VAL A 150 9.89 2.22 -31.36
C VAL A 150 8.92 2.26 -32.55
N TYR A 151 7.61 2.13 -32.30
CA TYR A 151 6.63 1.91 -33.37
C TYR A 151 5.77 3.15 -33.63
N PHE A 152 5.27 3.83 -32.59
CA PHE A 152 4.29 4.91 -32.72
C PHE A 152 4.92 6.31 -32.76
N GLY A 153 5.64 6.58 -33.84
CA GLY A 153 6.13 7.94 -34.15
C GLY A 153 7.34 8.41 -33.36
N GLY A 154 7.80 7.68 -32.34
CA GLY A 154 9.00 8.03 -31.59
C GLY A 154 8.75 8.91 -30.37
N VAL A 155 9.82 9.44 -29.79
CA VAL A 155 9.78 10.40 -28.66
C VAL A 155 10.68 11.58 -28.99
N TYR A 156 10.48 12.71 -28.29
CA TYR A 156 11.29 13.90 -28.51
C TYR A 156 12.72 13.70 -27.98
N ASP A 157 13.71 13.91 -28.85
CA ASP A 157 15.13 13.88 -28.51
C ASP A 157 15.73 15.28 -28.56
N THR A 158 16.16 15.78 -27.41
CA THR A 158 16.89 17.06 -27.33
C THR A 158 18.28 17.00 -27.97
N TRP A 159 18.85 15.80 -28.10
CA TRP A 159 20.19 15.55 -28.62
C TRP A 159 20.20 15.16 -30.11
N ALA A 160 19.06 15.26 -30.79
CA ALA A 160 18.98 14.98 -32.22
C ALA A 160 19.96 15.88 -33.03
N PRO A 161 20.65 15.32 -34.05
CA PRO A 161 21.55 16.10 -34.88
C PRO A 161 20.83 17.25 -35.59
N GLY A 162 21.29 18.49 -35.38
CA GLY A 162 20.67 19.68 -35.97
C GLY A 162 19.67 20.41 -35.05
N GLY A 163 19.52 19.95 -33.80
CA GLY A 163 18.58 20.52 -32.83
C GLY A 163 17.50 19.50 -32.45
N GLY A 164 16.82 19.73 -31.32
CA GLY A 164 15.88 18.74 -30.79
C GLY A 164 14.71 18.44 -31.73
N ASP A 165 14.42 17.15 -31.93
CA ASP A 165 13.38 16.67 -32.85
C ASP A 165 12.77 15.34 -32.35
N VAL A 166 11.56 15.00 -32.83
CA VAL A 166 10.93 13.72 -32.54
C VAL A 166 11.50 12.64 -33.45
N ARG A 167 12.12 11.61 -32.85
CA ARG A 167 12.67 10.48 -33.61
C ARG A 167 12.24 9.14 -33.05
N LYS A 168 12.15 8.15 -33.93
CA LYS A 168 11.97 6.74 -33.55
C LYS A 168 13.27 6.18 -33.01
N ILE A 169 13.17 5.36 -31.97
CA ILE A 169 14.32 4.68 -31.38
C ILE A 169 14.41 3.28 -31.97
N THR A 170 15.44 3.04 -32.79
CA THR A 170 15.62 1.76 -33.50
C THR A 170 16.65 0.85 -32.84
N ASN A 171 17.67 1.43 -32.20
CA ASN A 171 18.80 0.70 -31.63
C ASN A 171 18.78 0.77 -30.11
N LEU A 172 17.98 -0.08 -29.47
CA LEU A 172 17.83 -0.07 -28.01
C LEU A 172 19.07 -0.63 -27.30
N THR A 173 19.47 0.01 -26.20
CA THR A 173 20.50 -0.54 -25.31
C THR A 173 19.90 -1.67 -24.47
N LEU A 174 20.12 -2.91 -24.90
CA LEU A 174 19.68 -4.10 -24.17
C LEU A 174 20.80 -4.71 -23.32
N SER A 175 22.02 -4.17 -23.39
CA SER A 175 23.14 -4.69 -22.63
C SER A 175 22.91 -4.51 -21.12
N PRO A 176 22.86 -5.60 -20.32
CA PRO A 176 22.63 -5.48 -18.89
C PRO A 176 23.79 -4.78 -18.19
N SER A 177 25.03 -4.90 -18.69
CA SER A 177 26.17 -4.21 -18.09
C SER A 177 26.00 -2.69 -18.12
N VAL A 178 25.41 -2.14 -19.18
CA VAL A 178 25.16 -0.70 -19.30
C VAL A 178 23.97 -0.31 -18.42
N ILE A 179 22.81 -0.96 -18.61
CA ILE A 179 21.57 -0.60 -17.90
C ILE A 179 21.72 -0.73 -16.37
N PHE A 180 22.28 -1.83 -15.88
CA PHE A 180 22.47 -2.01 -14.43
C PHE A 180 23.66 -1.22 -13.88
N SER A 181 24.59 -0.72 -14.72
CA SER A 181 25.67 0.16 -14.23
C SER A 181 25.12 1.46 -13.68
N TYR A 182 24.06 2.03 -14.26
CA TYR A 182 23.42 3.24 -13.74
C TYR A 182 22.95 3.07 -12.30
N LEU A 183 22.48 1.88 -11.92
CA LEU A 183 22.03 1.59 -10.56
C LEU A 183 23.19 1.51 -9.55
N LEU A 184 24.42 1.30 -10.02
CA LEU A 184 25.62 1.16 -9.20
C LEU A 184 26.51 2.40 -9.21
N LYS A 185 26.23 3.38 -10.07
CA LYS A 185 26.90 4.69 -10.07
C LYS A 185 26.69 5.41 -8.73
N SER A 186 27.69 6.18 -8.33
CA SER A 186 27.65 7.05 -7.17
C SER A 186 26.56 8.12 -7.31
N PRO A 187 25.82 8.44 -6.22
CA PRO A 187 24.86 9.54 -6.23
C PRO A 187 25.52 10.92 -6.07
N PHE A 188 26.85 10.99 -5.93
CA PHE A 188 27.58 12.24 -5.75
C PHE A 188 27.87 12.94 -7.08
N GLY A 189 28.26 14.22 -6.97
CA GLY A 189 28.55 15.07 -8.13
C GLY A 189 29.60 14.47 -9.04
N GLY A 190 29.34 14.53 -10.35
CA GLY A 190 30.19 13.93 -11.40
C GLY A 190 29.72 12.55 -11.87
N GLU A 191 28.93 11.81 -11.07
CA GLU A 191 28.39 10.50 -11.47
C GLU A 191 26.87 10.47 -11.59
N GLY A 192 26.14 11.08 -10.65
CA GLY A 192 24.70 11.35 -10.81
C GLY A 192 23.77 10.13 -10.83
N TRP A 193 24.18 8.94 -10.38
CA TRP A 193 23.37 7.71 -10.32
C TRP A 193 22.47 7.51 -11.58
N ILE A 194 21.18 7.21 -11.41
CA ILE A 194 20.21 7.09 -12.52
C ILE A 194 19.86 8.41 -13.21
N VAL A 195 20.15 9.55 -12.58
CA VAL A 195 19.90 10.89 -13.13
C VAL A 195 20.90 11.22 -14.25
N SER A 196 22.02 10.47 -14.31
CA SER A 196 23.05 10.64 -15.33
C SER A 196 22.73 10.07 -16.71
N VAL A 197 21.55 9.47 -16.91
CA VAL A 197 21.14 8.99 -18.22
C VAL A 197 20.98 10.15 -19.19
N ASP A 198 21.69 10.10 -20.32
CA ASP A 198 21.83 11.22 -21.25
C ASP A 198 21.35 10.90 -22.67
N ASP A 199 21.01 9.66 -22.99
CA ASP A 199 20.44 9.26 -24.27
C ASP A 199 19.11 8.50 -24.15
N LEU A 200 18.35 8.46 -25.25
CA LEU A 200 17.03 7.85 -25.29
C LEU A 200 17.09 6.32 -25.44
N GLU A 201 18.15 5.79 -26.05
CA GLU A 201 18.38 4.37 -26.25
C GLU A 201 18.48 3.62 -24.91
N ASP A 202 19.18 4.22 -23.95
CA ASP A 202 19.33 3.74 -22.57
C ASP A 202 18.04 3.92 -21.78
N ILE A 203 17.32 5.04 -21.95
CA ILE A 203 16.01 5.24 -21.32
C ILE A 203 15.03 4.16 -21.77
N ILE A 204 14.84 3.98 -23.09
CA ILE A 204 13.89 3.00 -23.62
C ILE A 204 14.37 1.57 -23.34
N GLY A 205 15.67 1.29 -23.46
CA GLY A 205 16.29 -0.01 -23.10
C GLY A 205 16.08 -0.37 -21.63
N GLY A 206 16.23 0.59 -20.72
CA GLY A 206 15.93 0.42 -19.29
C GLY A 206 14.47 0.07 -19.03
N HIS A 207 13.53 0.67 -19.78
CA HIS A 207 12.10 0.34 -19.67
C HIS A 207 11.76 -1.05 -20.21
N VAL A 208 12.51 -1.59 -21.18
CA VAL A 208 12.40 -3.00 -21.61
C VAL A 208 12.79 -3.93 -20.46
N TRP A 209 13.91 -3.64 -19.78
CA TRP A 209 14.34 -4.41 -18.61
C TRP A 209 13.34 -4.31 -17.46
N LEU A 210 12.88 -3.11 -17.12
CA LEU A 210 11.88 -2.88 -16.07
C LEU A 210 10.58 -3.63 -16.37
N GLY A 211 10.05 -3.47 -17.59
CA GLY A 211 8.84 -4.17 -18.02
C GLY A 211 8.95 -5.67 -17.88
N SER A 212 10.09 -6.24 -18.32
CA SER A 212 10.37 -7.68 -18.21
C SER A 212 10.46 -8.14 -16.77
N ILE A 213 11.20 -7.43 -15.91
CA ILE A 213 11.36 -7.75 -14.48
C ILE A 213 10.01 -7.67 -13.75
N CYS A 214 9.21 -6.65 -14.03
CA CYS A 214 7.89 -6.49 -13.44
C CYS A 214 6.93 -7.62 -13.84
N ILE A 215 6.90 -8.02 -15.12
CA ILE A 215 6.05 -9.14 -15.57
C ILE A 215 6.51 -10.46 -14.95
N LEU A 216 7.81 -10.77 -15.02
CA LEU A 216 8.37 -12.00 -14.45
C LEU A 216 8.18 -12.05 -12.93
N GLY A 217 8.44 -10.94 -12.24
CA GLY A 217 8.20 -10.79 -10.80
C GLY A 217 6.72 -10.90 -10.45
N GLY A 218 5.83 -10.38 -11.29
CA GLY A 218 4.39 -10.50 -11.13
C GLY A 218 3.89 -11.94 -11.26
N ILE A 219 4.33 -12.65 -12.30
CA ILE A 219 4.08 -14.10 -12.49
C ILE A 219 4.61 -14.88 -11.28
N TRP A 220 5.84 -14.59 -10.86
CA TRP A 220 6.44 -15.19 -9.67
C TRP A 220 5.58 -14.98 -8.42
N HIS A 221 5.12 -13.75 -8.15
CA HIS A 221 4.29 -13.45 -6.98
C HIS A 221 2.89 -14.06 -7.03
N ILE A 222 2.34 -14.32 -8.23
CA ILE A 222 1.08 -15.05 -8.41
C ILE A 222 1.26 -16.55 -8.12
N LEU A 223 2.36 -17.14 -8.61
CA LEU A 223 2.61 -18.57 -8.51
C LEU A 223 3.22 -19.01 -7.17
N THR A 224 3.87 -18.09 -6.45
CA THR A 224 4.57 -18.39 -5.20
C THR A 224 3.85 -17.85 -3.97
N LYS A 225 4.25 -18.38 -2.81
CA LYS A 225 3.79 -17.95 -1.48
C LYS A 225 4.98 -17.40 -0.70
N PRO A 226 4.80 -16.43 0.22
CA PRO A 226 5.91 -15.89 0.97
C PRO A 226 6.72 -16.97 1.70
N PHE A 227 8.03 -16.98 1.45
CA PHE A 227 8.96 -17.90 2.09
C PHE A 227 9.00 -17.73 3.61
N ALA A 228 9.50 -18.75 4.31
CA ALA A 228 9.50 -18.78 5.76
C ALA A 228 10.18 -17.57 6.41
N TRP A 229 11.27 -17.08 5.82
CA TRP A 229 12.04 -15.92 6.26
C TRP A 229 11.34 -14.59 5.99
N ALA A 230 10.50 -14.52 4.94
CA ALA A 230 9.72 -13.34 4.58
C ALA A 230 8.40 -13.22 5.37
N ARG A 231 8.03 -14.26 6.14
CA ARG A 231 6.84 -14.20 7.01
C ARG A 231 7.14 -13.31 8.22
N PRO A 232 6.20 -12.42 8.61
CA PRO A 232 6.35 -11.61 9.81
C PRO A 232 6.64 -12.50 11.01
N ASN A 233 7.81 -12.30 11.64
CA ASN A 233 8.17 -13.01 12.84
C ASN A 233 7.33 -12.42 13.99
N VAL A 234 6.50 -13.25 14.61
CA VAL A 234 5.56 -12.82 15.67
C VAL A 234 6.28 -12.09 16.81
N GLY A 235 7.56 -12.42 17.06
CA GLY A 235 8.39 -11.76 18.07
C GLY A 235 9.05 -10.44 17.66
N SER A 236 9.05 -10.06 16.37
CA SER A 236 9.63 -8.80 15.88
C SER A 236 8.62 -7.91 15.15
N ALA A 237 7.36 -8.33 15.08
CA ALA A 237 6.30 -7.53 14.48
C ALA A 237 5.98 -6.34 15.41
N GLN A 238 6.34 -5.13 14.99
CA GLN A 238 6.01 -3.90 15.71
C GLN A 238 4.58 -3.47 15.35
N GLY A 239 3.81 -3.08 16.36
CA GLY A 239 2.48 -2.49 16.23
C GLY A 239 2.55 -0.97 16.02
N PRO A 240 1.43 -0.32 15.67
CA PRO A 240 1.37 1.12 15.40
C PRO A 240 1.83 2.01 16.56
N THR A 241 1.81 1.49 17.79
CA THR A 241 2.22 2.21 19.02
C THR A 241 3.70 2.06 19.34
N GLY A 242 4.49 1.40 18.49
CA GLY A 242 5.89 1.08 18.75
C GLY A 242 6.10 -0.15 19.65
N LEU A 243 5.05 -0.68 20.28
CA LEU A 243 5.08 -1.94 21.03
C LEU A 243 4.99 -3.15 20.10
N GLY A 244 5.31 -4.35 20.59
CA GLY A 244 5.14 -5.57 19.81
C GLY A 244 3.66 -5.85 19.51
N LYS A 245 3.36 -6.08 18.22
CA LYS A 245 2.01 -6.29 17.68
C LYS A 245 1.31 -7.54 18.24
N TYR A 246 2.08 -8.58 18.53
CA TYR A 246 1.56 -9.88 18.99
C TYR A 246 2.13 -10.30 20.33
N LEU A 247 3.40 -10.02 20.58
CA LEU A 247 4.11 -10.33 21.82
C LEU A 247 4.82 -9.08 22.32
N MET A 248 4.78 -8.84 23.62
CA MET A 248 5.50 -7.76 24.29
C MET A 248 5.94 -8.22 25.68
N ARG A 249 6.62 -7.35 26.44
CA ARG A 249 7.03 -7.66 27.82
C ARG A 249 6.03 -7.13 28.84
N SER A 250 5.77 -7.89 29.89
CA SER A 250 5.10 -7.40 31.11
C SER A 250 5.99 -6.37 31.83
N PRO A 251 5.45 -5.63 32.81
CA PRO A 251 6.26 -4.75 33.66
C PRO A 251 7.40 -5.48 34.41
N THR A 252 7.28 -6.79 34.61
CA THR A 252 8.27 -7.66 35.25
C THR A 252 9.17 -8.41 34.25
N GLY A 253 9.00 -8.17 32.95
CA GLY A 253 9.87 -8.70 31.90
C GLY A 253 9.42 -10.02 31.25
N GLU A 254 8.30 -10.61 31.67
CA GLU A 254 7.75 -11.84 31.07
C GLU A 254 7.21 -11.59 29.66
N VAL A 255 7.30 -12.58 28.77
CA VAL A 255 6.73 -12.51 27.42
C VAL A 255 5.22 -12.75 27.47
N ILE A 256 4.43 -11.75 27.06
CA ILE A 256 2.96 -11.75 27.14
C ILE A 256 2.35 -11.35 25.79
N PHE A 257 1.04 -11.56 25.62
CA PHE A 257 0.34 -11.09 24.42
C PHE A 257 0.29 -9.56 24.36
N GLY A 258 0.49 -8.99 23.16
CA GLY A 258 0.40 -7.55 22.89
C GLY A 258 -1.03 -7.04 22.67
N GLY A 259 -1.20 -5.71 22.62
CA GLY A 259 -2.51 -5.07 22.48
C GLY A 259 -3.27 -4.98 23.81
N GLU A 260 -4.58 -4.75 23.78
CA GLU A 260 -5.39 -4.53 24.99
C GLU A 260 -5.39 -5.72 25.97
N THR A 261 -5.13 -6.94 25.47
CA THR A 261 -5.04 -8.16 26.28
C THR A 261 -3.79 -8.18 27.18
N MET A 262 -2.90 -7.19 27.09
CA MET A 262 -1.80 -7.02 28.04
C MET A 262 -2.27 -7.00 29.50
N ARG A 263 -3.48 -6.51 29.75
CA ARG A 263 -4.08 -6.43 31.09
C ARG A 263 -4.48 -7.79 31.68
N PHE A 264 -4.50 -8.84 30.84
CA PHE A 264 -4.89 -10.21 31.22
C PHE A 264 -3.70 -11.18 31.16
N TRP A 265 -2.48 -10.68 31.31
CA TRP A 265 -1.27 -11.50 31.25
C TRP A 265 -1.15 -12.54 32.38
N ASP A 266 -1.88 -12.33 33.47
CA ASP A 266 -1.99 -13.26 34.60
C ASP A 266 -2.93 -14.45 34.34
N LEU A 267 -3.64 -14.48 33.19
CA LEU A 267 -4.51 -15.59 32.83
C LEU A 267 -3.72 -16.90 32.71
N ARG A 268 -4.15 -17.91 33.46
CA ARG A 268 -3.65 -19.29 33.39
C ARG A 268 -4.78 -20.18 32.90
N ALA A 269 -4.54 -20.93 31.83
CA ALA A 269 -5.56 -21.78 31.23
C ALA A 269 -4.94 -23.07 30.64
N PRO A 270 -5.58 -24.25 30.78
CA PRO A 270 -5.01 -25.53 30.34
C PRO A 270 -4.58 -25.58 28.87
N TRP A 271 -5.20 -24.77 28.00
CA TRP A 271 -4.87 -24.68 26.58
C TRP A 271 -3.76 -23.68 26.27
N LEU A 272 -3.40 -22.80 27.21
CA LEU A 272 -2.35 -21.79 27.08
C LEU A 272 -1.05 -22.21 27.80
N GLU A 273 -1.14 -22.91 28.93
CA GLU A 273 0.02 -23.39 29.69
C GLU A 273 1.06 -24.17 28.86
N PRO A 274 0.69 -25.00 27.87
CA PRO A 274 1.67 -25.70 27.04
C PRO A 274 2.58 -24.78 26.21
N LEU A 275 2.18 -23.51 26.03
CA LEU A 275 2.91 -22.49 25.30
C LEU A 275 3.77 -21.60 26.22
N ARG A 276 3.63 -21.72 27.54
CA ARG A 276 4.40 -20.96 28.54
C ARG A 276 5.69 -21.71 28.92
N GLY A 277 6.76 -20.96 29.13
CA GLY A 277 8.04 -21.39 29.67
C GLY A 277 8.41 -20.56 30.90
N PRO A 278 9.67 -20.65 31.38
CA PRO A 278 10.11 -19.96 32.60
C PRO A 278 9.97 -18.43 32.55
N ASN A 279 10.02 -17.84 31.35
CA ASN A 279 9.97 -16.39 31.13
C ASN A 279 8.68 -15.92 30.44
N GLY A 280 7.55 -16.63 30.62
CA GLY A 280 6.29 -16.35 29.93
C GLY A 280 6.12 -17.15 28.63
N LEU A 281 5.46 -16.57 27.61
CA LEU A 281 5.18 -17.26 26.34
C LEU A 281 6.47 -17.59 25.56
N ASP A 282 6.65 -18.86 25.22
CA ASP A 282 7.84 -19.36 24.54
C ASP A 282 7.68 -19.32 23.01
N LEU A 283 8.49 -18.50 22.35
CA LEU A 283 8.49 -18.33 20.90
C LEU A 283 8.76 -19.62 20.13
N SER A 284 9.59 -20.53 20.66
CA SER A 284 9.92 -21.80 20.01
C SER A 284 8.72 -22.75 20.00
N ARG A 285 7.93 -22.73 21.08
CA ARG A 285 6.70 -23.53 21.23
C ARG A 285 5.57 -22.96 20.38
N LEU A 286 5.45 -21.63 20.33
CA LEU A 286 4.49 -20.93 19.46
C LEU A 286 4.74 -21.21 17.97
N LYS A 287 6.01 -21.29 17.55
CA LYS A 287 6.38 -21.61 16.17
C LYS A 287 6.14 -23.08 15.79
N LYS A 288 6.30 -24.02 16.73
CA LYS A 288 6.19 -25.48 16.46
C LYS A 288 4.75 -26.04 16.48
N ARG A 289 3.84 -25.52 17.32
CA ARG A 289 2.50 -26.14 17.57
C ARG A 289 1.36 -25.75 16.62
N HIS A 290 1.66 -25.18 15.46
CA HIS A 290 0.63 -24.76 14.49
C HIS A 290 -0.06 -25.91 13.71
N THR A 291 0.20 -27.20 14.01
CA THR A 291 -0.24 -28.31 13.15
C THR A 291 -1.54 -29.02 13.51
N THR A 292 -2.15 -28.90 14.70
CA THR A 292 -3.44 -29.60 14.93
C THR A 292 -4.41 -28.92 15.91
N LEU A 293 -3.95 -28.46 17.08
CA LEU A 293 -4.86 -28.00 18.16
C LEU A 293 -5.33 -26.54 18.00
N ALA A 294 -4.59 -25.70 17.28
CA ALA A 294 -4.94 -24.28 17.09
C ALA A 294 -6.09 -24.06 16.09
N ARG A 295 -6.40 -25.04 15.24
CA ARG A 295 -7.41 -24.90 14.18
C ARG A 295 -8.85 -24.88 14.72
N THR A 296 -9.10 -25.51 15.88
CA THR A 296 -10.42 -25.59 16.52
C THR A 296 -10.63 -24.53 17.61
N THR A 297 -9.59 -24.19 18.39
CA THR A 297 -9.75 -23.28 19.55
C THR A 297 -9.48 -21.81 19.21
N PHE A 298 -8.46 -21.49 18.41
CA PHE A 298 -8.16 -20.10 18.03
C PHE A 298 -9.07 -19.58 16.91
N GLY A 299 -9.67 -20.46 16.12
CA GLY A 299 -10.69 -20.10 15.11
C GLY A 299 -11.97 -19.52 15.71
N ARG A 300 -12.30 -19.82 16.97
CA ARG A 300 -13.47 -19.26 17.67
C ARG A 300 -13.18 -17.96 18.42
N ILE A 301 -11.93 -17.70 18.79
CA ILE A 301 -11.55 -16.50 19.57
C ILE A 301 -11.30 -15.28 18.67
N TYR A 302 -10.94 -15.50 17.40
CA TYR A 302 -10.70 -14.43 16.42
C TYR A 302 -11.82 -14.28 15.37
N ASP A 303 -13.02 -14.77 15.65
CA ASP A 303 -14.21 -14.37 14.90
C ASP A 303 -14.75 -13.05 15.49
N SER A 304 -14.71 -11.99 14.70
CA SER A 304 -15.20 -10.66 15.06
C SER A 304 -16.71 -10.62 15.35
N ARG A 305 -17.45 -11.71 15.12
CA ARG A 305 -18.88 -11.83 15.45
C ARG A 305 -19.17 -12.44 16.83
N SER A 306 -18.17 -12.89 17.58
CA SER A 306 -18.37 -13.66 18.82
C SER A 306 -18.13 -12.88 20.13
N PHE A 307 -17.76 -11.59 20.09
CA PHE A 307 -17.81 -10.72 21.28
C PHE A 307 -19.25 -10.26 21.58
N ARG A 308 -20.17 -11.22 21.72
CA ARG A 308 -21.35 -11.02 22.55
C ARG A 308 -20.99 -11.52 23.94
N PHE A 309 -21.03 -10.59 24.90
CA PHE A 309 -21.08 -10.83 26.33
C PHE A 309 -21.48 -12.26 26.70
N PHE A 310 -20.52 -13.05 27.21
CA PHE A 310 -20.90 -14.13 28.11
C PHE A 310 -21.43 -13.46 29.37
N LYS A 311 -22.75 -13.30 29.41
CA LYS A 311 -23.49 -12.79 30.58
C LYS A 311 -23.30 -13.82 31.69
N PHE A 312 -22.45 -13.51 32.66
CA PHE A 312 -22.32 -14.24 33.92
C PHE A 312 -23.62 -14.03 34.72
N SER A 313 -24.66 -14.81 34.42
CA SER A 313 -25.90 -14.82 35.21
C SER A 313 -26.47 -16.22 35.25
N ARG A 314 -25.74 -17.12 35.92
CA ARG A 314 -26.19 -18.37 36.54
C ARG A 314 -24.92 -19.14 36.85
N TRP A 315 -24.45 -19.07 38.08
CA TRP A 315 -23.63 -20.09 38.75
C TRP A 315 -23.46 -19.68 40.24
N CYS A 316 -24.58 -19.28 40.85
CA CYS A 316 -24.77 -19.26 42.30
C CYS A 316 -26.04 -20.06 42.56
N SER A 317 -25.91 -21.39 42.63
CA SER A 317 -26.79 -22.30 43.36
C SER A 317 -26.16 -23.69 43.33
N TYR A 318 -25.98 -24.24 44.53
CA TYR A 318 -25.32 -25.48 44.93
C TYR A 318 -23.80 -25.41 45.08
#